data_AF-A0A7V3XJT3-F1
#
_entry.id   AF-A0A7V3XJT3-F1
#
_cell.length_a   1.000
_cell.length_b   1.000
_cell.length_c   1.000
_cell.angle_alpha   90.00
_cell.angle_beta   90.00
_cell.angle_gamma   90.00
#
_symmetry.space_group_name_H-M   'P 1'
#
loop_
_entity.id
_entity.type
_entity.pdbx_description
1 polymer ?
#
loop_
_entity_poly.entity_id
_entity_poly.type
_entity_poly.pdbx_seq_one_letter_code
_entity_poly.pdbx_strand_id
1 'polypeptide(L)'
;MSGVARRARAERAAPDVPRRAERRRGRGRPRPHGRQREGHPAPRDRAAPRLHGRRGAAAVSVAACRAPVDLQVLLDYWLADLPPGDEERVEEHLLGCPACSGRMADLAALAAGIRRLGSQGLVRAVVTADFLRRLVDEGARVREYRLAPGGSVQCTVEPQDDLVVTRLAADLAGIGRLDLVSCDAEGREQGRLEDIPVAAAAREVVLVERIDRIRALPESVQRVRLVAREAEGDRLLGEYTFHHTPPRSR
;
A
#
# COMPACT_ATOMS: atom_id res chain seq x y z
N MET A 1 19.65 -65.54 -36.40
CA MET A 1 18.31 -66.06 -36.07
C MET A 1 17.67 -65.11 -35.05
N SER A 2 16.34 -64.98 -35.12
CA SER A 2 15.46 -64.08 -34.32
C SER A 2 15.49 -62.62 -34.74
N GLY A 3 14.36 -61.95 -35.01
CA GLY A 3 12.96 -62.32 -34.89
C GLY A 3 12.14 -61.03 -34.83
N VAL A 4 11.36 -60.75 -35.88
CA VAL A 4 10.54 -59.55 -36.06
C VAL A 4 9.36 -59.58 -35.08
N ALA A 5 9.23 -58.59 -34.21
CA ALA A 5 8.06 -58.43 -33.34
C ALA A 5 7.00 -57.54 -33.98
N ARG A 6 5.78 -58.09 -34.07
CA ARG A 6 4.59 -57.55 -34.74
C ARG A 6 3.90 -56.45 -33.93
N ARG A 7 3.20 -55.58 -34.66
CA ARG A 7 2.26 -54.56 -34.19
C ARG A 7 1.08 -55.20 -33.45
N ALA A 8 0.64 -54.57 -32.35
CA ALA A 8 -0.69 -54.74 -31.77
C ALA A 8 -1.45 -53.41 -31.88
N ARG A 9 -2.56 -53.41 -32.64
CA ARG A 9 -3.57 -52.34 -32.65
C ARG A 9 -4.46 -52.52 -31.43
N ALA A 10 -4.56 -51.52 -30.57
CA ALA A 10 -5.63 -51.44 -29.58
C ALA A 10 -6.81 -50.70 -30.23
N GLU A 11 -7.89 -51.44 -30.50
CA GLU A 11 -9.21 -50.92 -30.84
C GLU A 11 -9.74 -50.11 -29.66
N ARG A 12 -9.96 -48.80 -29.87
CA ARG A 12 -10.62 -47.94 -28.89
C ARG A 12 -12.13 -48.07 -29.07
N ALA A 13 -12.77 -48.82 -28.20
CA ALA A 13 -14.22 -48.69 -27.98
C ALA A 13 -14.51 -47.29 -27.43
N ALA A 14 -15.34 -46.53 -28.13
CA ALA A 14 -15.82 -45.22 -27.66
C ALA A 14 -16.88 -45.43 -26.57
N PRO A 15 -16.91 -44.63 -25.50
CA PRO A 15 -17.96 -44.73 -24.50
C PRO A 15 -19.26 -44.13 -25.04
N ASP A 16 -20.28 -44.97 -25.12
CA ASP A 16 -21.67 -44.59 -25.34
C ASP A 16 -22.14 -43.64 -24.23
N VAL A 17 -22.65 -42.47 -24.59
CA VAL A 17 -23.27 -41.54 -23.64
C VAL A 17 -24.78 -41.79 -23.63
N PRO A 18 -25.37 -42.33 -22.55
CA PRO A 18 -26.82 -42.45 -22.45
C PRO A 18 -27.43 -41.08 -22.17
N ARG A 19 -28.19 -40.54 -23.14
CA ARG A 19 -29.09 -39.41 -22.89
C ARG A 19 -30.31 -39.89 -22.11
N ARG A 20 -30.63 -39.11 -21.07
CA ARG A 20 -31.77 -39.22 -20.15
C ARG A 20 -33.07 -39.54 -20.90
N ALA A 21 -33.69 -40.67 -20.55
CA ALA A 21 -34.98 -41.09 -21.09
C ALA A 21 -36.14 -40.35 -20.40
N GLU A 22 -36.88 -39.53 -21.14
CA GLU A 22 -38.22 -39.14 -20.74
C GLU A 22 -39.24 -40.19 -21.22
N ARG A 23 -39.85 -40.87 -20.25
CA ARG A 23 -40.89 -41.87 -20.48
C ARG A 23 -42.24 -41.18 -20.74
N ARG A 24 -42.74 -41.21 -21.98
CA ARG A 24 -44.18 -41.32 -22.25
C ARG A 24 -44.45 -42.25 -23.43
N ARG A 25 -45.61 -42.90 -23.33
CA ARG A 25 -46.03 -44.15 -23.96
C ARG A 25 -46.34 -43.96 -25.44
N GLY A 26 -45.83 -44.83 -26.31
CA GLY A 26 -46.23 -44.91 -27.71
C GLY A 26 -45.34 -45.87 -28.49
N ARG A 27 -45.90 -47.00 -28.92
CA ARG A 27 -45.22 -47.99 -29.79
C ARG A 27 -45.05 -47.37 -31.18
N GLY A 28 -43.86 -46.92 -31.51
CA GLY A 28 -43.46 -46.53 -32.85
C GLY A 28 -41.94 -46.55 -32.97
N ARG A 29 -41.40 -47.46 -33.78
CA ARG A 29 -39.96 -47.48 -34.10
C ARG A 29 -39.59 -46.17 -34.82
N PRO A 30 -38.58 -45.40 -34.38
CA PRO A 30 -38.09 -44.26 -35.14
C PRO A 30 -37.49 -44.76 -36.46
N ARG A 31 -38.05 -44.31 -37.59
CA ARG A 31 -37.46 -44.55 -38.92
C ARG A 31 -36.41 -43.47 -39.18
N PRO A 32 -35.23 -43.81 -39.76
CA PRO A 32 -34.22 -42.82 -40.09
C PRO A 32 -34.72 -41.90 -41.20
N HIS A 33 -34.68 -40.59 -40.98
CA HIS A 33 -34.91 -39.60 -42.03
C HIS A 33 -33.71 -39.60 -42.99
N GLY A 34 -33.87 -40.29 -44.12
CA GLY A 34 -32.91 -40.26 -45.22
C GLY A 34 -32.93 -38.90 -45.90
N ARG A 35 -32.11 -37.95 -45.43
CA ARG A 35 -31.59 -36.76 -46.17
C ARG A 35 -30.74 -35.79 -45.34
N GLN A 36 -30.26 -36.17 -44.15
CA GLN A 36 -29.24 -35.37 -43.46
C GLN A 36 -27.88 -36.05 -43.62
N ARG A 37 -27.05 -35.48 -44.50
CA ARG A 37 -25.61 -35.76 -44.53
C ARG A 37 -25.01 -35.10 -43.29
N GLU A 38 -24.15 -35.80 -42.56
CA GLU A 38 -23.32 -35.17 -41.53
C GLU A 38 -22.52 -34.05 -42.21
N GLY A 39 -22.80 -32.80 -41.81
CA GLY A 39 -22.03 -31.66 -42.25
C GLY A 39 -20.57 -31.84 -41.80
N HIS A 40 -19.64 -31.33 -42.61
CA HIS A 40 -18.24 -31.32 -42.22
C HIS A 40 -18.06 -30.72 -40.83
N PRO A 41 -17.23 -31.32 -39.95
CA PRO A 41 -16.97 -30.76 -38.65
C PRO A 41 -16.42 -29.34 -38.80
N ALA A 42 -16.82 -28.44 -37.90
CA ALA A 42 -16.32 -27.09 -37.86
C ALA A 42 -14.78 -27.10 -37.84
N PRO A 43 -14.09 -26.19 -38.57
CA PRO A 43 -12.65 -26.07 -38.52
C PRO A 43 -12.21 -25.93 -37.07
N ARG A 44 -11.35 -26.83 -36.59
CA ARG A 44 -10.77 -26.71 -35.25
C ARG A 44 -9.93 -25.43 -35.19
N ASP A 45 -9.98 -24.76 -34.04
CA ASP A 45 -9.12 -23.61 -33.73
C ASP A 45 -7.68 -23.94 -34.09
N ARG A 46 -7.13 -23.20 -35.07
CA ARG A 46 -5.69 -23.22 -35.31
C ARG A 46 -5.04 -22.58 -34.10
N ALA A 47 -4.07 -23.27 -33.51
CA ALA A 47 -3.20 -22.66 -32.52
C ALA A 47 -2.62 -21.36 -33.09
N ALA A 48 -2.73 -20.28 -32.32
CA ALA A 48 -2.20 -18.98 -32.70
C ALA A 48 -0.71 -19.12 -33.08
N PRO A 49 -0.24 -18.39 -34.11
CA PRO A 49 1.17 -18.40 -34.47
C PRO A 49 2.03 -18.07 -33.26
N ARG A 50 3.04 -18.91 -32.98
CA ARG A 50 3.99 -18.62 -31.90
C ARG A 50 4.83 -17.42 -32.34
N LEU A 51 4.65 -16.28 -31.67
CA LEU A 51 5.54 -15.14 -31.81
C LEU A 51 6.96 -15.58 -31.46
N HIS A 52 7.86 -15.53 -32.44
CA HIS A 52 9.30 -15.66 -32.21
C HIS A 52 9.79 -14.40 -31.49
N GLY A 53 9.82 -14.46 -30.16
CA GLY A 53 10.25 -13.34 -29.33
C GLY A 53 10.79 -13.77 -27.97
N ARG A 54 11.68 -14.77 -27.94
CA ARG A 54 12.55 -15.04 -26.79
C ARG A 54 14.01 -14.90 -27.21
N ARG A 55 14.44 -13.65 -27.38
CA ARG A 55 15.86 -13.23 -27.35
C ARG A 55 15.90 -11.83 -26.75
N GLY A 56 16.33 -11.77 -25.49
CA GLY A 56 16.66 -10.53 -24.78
C GLY A 56 15.45 -9.63 -24.53
N ALA A 57 15.20 -9.29 -23.28
CA ALA A 57 14.70 -7.95 -23.02
C ALA A 57 15.80 -7.00 -23.51
N ALA A 58 15.77 -6.65 -24.80
CA ALA A 58 16.36 -5.41 -25.22
C ALA A 58 15.60 -4.38 -24.41
N ALA A 59 16.26 -3.82 -23.39
CA ALA A 59 15.78 -2.61 -22.75
C ALA A 59 15.44 -1.69 -23.91
N VAL A 60 14.14 -1.41 -24.08
CA VAL A 60 13.72 -0.35 -24.99
C VAL A 60 14.46 0.85 -24.45
N SER A 61 15.48 1.30 -25.17
CA SER A 61 16.18 2.54 -24.89
C SER A 61 15.09 3.59 -24.94
N VAL A 62 14.51 3.91 -23.79
CA VAL A 62 13.53 4.96 -23.67
C VAL A 62 14.29 6.19 -24.13
N ALA A 63 13.92 6.71 -25.30
CA ALA A 63 14.60 7.86 -25.86
C ALA A 63 14.64 8.94 -24.78
N ALA A 64 15.84 9.43 -24.47
CA ALA A 64 16.00 10.43 -23.43
C ALA A 64 15.12 11.63 -23.77
N CYS A 65 14.28 12.05 -22.83
CA CYS A 65 13.45 13.23 -23.01
C CYS A 65 14.36 14.45 -23.21
N ARG A 66 14.08 15.24 -24.26
CA ARG A 66 14.88 16.45 -24.56
C ARG A 66 14.61 17.60 -23.60
N ALA A 67 13.45 17.60 -22.96
CA ALA A 67 13.04 18.57 -21.96
C ALA A 67 12.26 17.83 -20.85
N PRO A 68 12.95 17.07 -19.98
CA PRO A 68 12.28 16.31 -18.95
C PRO A 68 11.57 17.25 -17.97
N VAL A 69 10.39 16.85 -17.51
CA VAL A 69 9.68 17.57 -16.44
C VAL A 69 10.55 17.53 -15.18
N ASP A 70 10.70 18.69 -14.53
CA ASP A 70 11.45 18.77 -13.28
C ASP A 70 10.82 17.91 -12.17
N LEU A 71 11.64 17.39 -11.26
CA LEU A 71 11.12 16.54 -10.19
C LEU A 71 10.17 17.30 -9.26
N GLN A 72 10.43 18.58 -8.95
CA GLN A 72 9.53 19.39 -8.13
C GLN A 72 8.18 19.54 -8.81
N VAL A 73 8.16 19.83 -10.10
CA VAL A 73 6.91 19.92 -10.88
C VAL A 73 6.13 18.60 -10.89
N LEU A 74 6.82 17.45 -10.95
CA LEU A 74 6.16 16.14 -10.82
C LEU A 74 5.60 15.88 -9.41
N LEU A 75 6.29 16.36 -8.37
CA LEU A 75 5.83 16.28 -6.99
C LEU A 75 4.61 17.19 -6.77
N ASP A 76 4.67 18.43 -7.22
CA ASP A 76 3.56 19.39 -7.15
C ASP A 76 2.35 18.85 -7.90
N TYR A 77 2.55 18.26 -9.08
CA TYR A 77 1.48 17.57 -9.83
C TYR A 77 0.88 16.42 -9.02
N TRP A 78 1.72 15.56 -8.44
CA TRP A 78 1.27 14.41 -7.65
C TRP A 78 0.50 14.81 -6.38
N LEU A 79 0.89 15.93 -5.76
CA LEU A 79 0.29 16.47 -4.55
C LEU A 79 -0.94 17.34 -4.83
N ALA A 80 -1.28 17.57 -6.11
CA ALA A 80 -2.32 18.51 -6.55
C ALA A 80 -2.05 19.96 -6.08
N ASP A 81 -0.77 20.35 -6.06
CA ASP A 81 -0.26 21.67 -5.67
C ASP A 81 0.22 22.51 -6.87
N LEU A 82 0.00 22.04 -8.10
CA LEU A 82 0.32 22.82 -9.30
C LEU A 82 -0.67 23.97 -9.53
N PRO A 83 -0.20 25.09 -10.13
CA PRO A 83 -1.11 26.11 -10.64
C PRO A 83 -2.07 25.52 -11.70
N PRO A 84 -3.35 25.94 -11.74
CA PRO A 84 -4.37 25.37 -12.64
C PRO A 84 -4.05 25.40 -14.15
N GLY A 85 -3.06 26.18 -14.58
CA GLY A 85 -2.61 26.23 -15.99
C GLY A 85 -1.41 25.33 -16.31
N ASP A 86 -0.73 24.79 -15.29
CA ASP A 86 0.43 23.93 -15.47
C ASP A 86 0.06 22.44 -15.49
N GLU A 87 -1.04 22.05 -14.85
CA GLU A 87 -1.50 20.64 -14.80
C GLU A 87 -1.68 20.05 -16.20
N GLU A 88 -2.45 20.70 -17.07
CA GLU A 88 -2.71 20.22 -18.43
C GLU A 88 -1.43 20.06 -19.25
N ARG A 89 -0.48 21.01 -19.09
CA ARG A 89 0.83 20.95 -19.75
C ARG A 89 1.67 19.79 -19.25
N VAL A 90 1.64 19.49 -17.95
CA VAL A 90 2.34 18.34 -17.37
C VAL A 90 1.68 17.04 -17.83
N GLU A 91 0.36 16.95 -17.81
CA GLU A 91 -0.41 15.79 -18.27
C GLU A 91 -0.12 15.46 -19.73
N GLU A 92 -0.22 16.46 -20.62
CA GLU A 92 0.09 16.30 -22.04
C GLU A 92 1.51 15.75 -22.24
N HIS A 93 2.49 16.29 -21.50
CA HIS A 93 3.86 15.80 -21.56
C HIS A 93 4.00 14.37 -21.04
N LEU A 94 3.37 14.03 -19.91
CA LEU A 94 3.43 12.69 -19.34
C LEU A 94 2.85 11.66 -20.32
N LEU A 95 1.71 11.96 -20.93
CA LEU A 95 1.06 11.10 -21.93
C LEU A 95 1.92 10.92 -23.19
N GLY A 96 2.63 11.98 -23.62
CA GLY A 96 3.48 11.95 -24.82
C GLY A 96 4.91 11.45 -24.61
N CYS A 97 5.40 11.37 -23.36
CA CYS A 97 6.80 11.08 -23.06
C CYS A 97 6.96 9.84 -22.15
N PRO A 98 7.37 8.68 -22.70
CA PRO A 98 7.57 7.46 -21.91
C PRO A 98 8.62 7.60 -20.80
N ALA A 99 9.66 8.44 -20.99
CA ALA A 99 10.67 8.68 -19.98
C ALA A 99 10.10 9.41 -18.75
N CYS A 100 9.30 10.45 -18.96
CA CYS A 100 8.68 11.21 -17.87
C CYS A 100 7.54 10.43 -17.22
N SER A 101 6.74 9.68 -18.00
CA SER A 101 5.78 8.70 -17.47
C SER A 101 6.43 7.65 -16.58
N GLY A 102 7.60 7.12 -16.98
CA GLY A 102 8.37 6.19 -16.15
C GLY A 102 8.79 6.79 -14.81
N ARG A 103 9.31 8.03 -14.82
CA ARG A 103 9.66 8.74 -13.58
C ARG A 103 8.44 8.98 -12.67
N MET A 104 7.28 9.29 -13.26
CA MET A 104 6.04 9.44 -12.51
C MET A 104 5.58 8.12 -11.89
N ALA A 105 5.72 7.00 -12.61
CA ALA A 105 5.44 5.68 -12.08
C ALA A 105 6.38 5.29 -10.92
N ASP A 106 7.67 5.64 -11.02
CA ASP A 106 8.64 5.44 -9.94
C ASP A 106 8.26 6.24 -8.69
N LEU A 107 7.82 7.50 -8.87
CA LEU A 107 7.33 8.34 -7.76
C LEU A 107 6.08 7.72 -7.11
N ALA A 108 5.13 7.25 -7.91
CA ALA A 108 3.94 6.57 -7.40
C ALA A 108 4.27 5.28 -6.65
N ALA A 109 5.24 4.50 -7.15
CA ALA A 109 5.74 3.29 -6.50
C ALA A 109 6.44 3.58 -5.16
N LEU A 110 7.25 4.65 -5.11
CA LEU A 110 7.87 5.12 -3.88
C LEU A 110 6.81 5.53 -2.85
N ALA A 111 5.84 6.35 -3.26
CA ALA A 111 4.74 6.76 -2.38
C ALA A 111 3.94 5.56 -1.85
N ALA A 112 3.69 4.55 -2.69
CA ALA A 112 3.06 3.30 -2.26
C ALA A 112 3.94 2.51 -1.27
N GLY A 113 5.26 2.51 -1.45
CA GLY A 113 6.22 1.93 -0.50
C GLY A 113 6.17 2.59 0.86
N ILE A 114 6.21 3.93 0.89
CA ILE A 114 6.12 4.71 2.13
C ILE A 114 4.79 4.44 2.85
N ARG A 115 3.67 4.42 2.11
CA ARG A 115 2.35 4.09 2.68
C ARG A 115 2.32 2.71 3.33
N ARG A 116 2.91 1.68 2.67
CA ARG A 116 3.00 0.33 3.24
C ARG A 116 3.83 0.31 4.54
N LEU A 117 4.96 1.00 4.56
CA LEU A 117 5.79 1.07 5.79
C LEU A 117 5.03 1.78 6.91
N GLY A 118 4.29 2.85 6.59
CA GLY A 118 3.44 3.57 7.53
C GLY A 118 2.30 2.71 8.07
N SER A 119 1.56 2.01 7.21
CA SER A 119 0.45 1.14 7.63
C SER A 119 0.91 -0.08 8.45
N GLN A 120 2.18 -0.46 8.33
CA GLN A 120 2.82 -1.52 9.13
C GLN A 120 3.43 -1.00 10.44
N GLY A 121 3.32 0.29 10.74
CA GLY A 121 3.90 0.88 11.96
C GLY A 121 5.43 0.88 11.98
N LEU A 122 6.08 0.80 10.82
CA LEU A 122 7.55 0.79 10.69
C LEU A 122 8.14 2.19 10.54
N VAL A 123 7.29 3.21 10.48
CA VAL A 123 7.67 4.62 10.37
C VAL A 123 7.14 5.37 11.57
N ARG A 124 8.01 6.19 12.17
CA ARG A 124 7.59 7.18 13.15
C ARG A 124 7.20 8.42 12.36
N ALA A 125 5.97 8.90 12.53
CA ALA A 125 5.47 10.03 11.76
C ALA A 125 4.42 10.83 12.55
N VAL A 126 4.38 12.13 12.29
CA VAL A 126 3.21 12.94 12.62
C VAL A 126 2.24 12.85 11.45
N VAL A 127 0.98 12.51 11.75
CA VAL A 127 -0.06 12.29 10.75
C VAL A 127 -1.27 13.16 11.04
N THR A 128 -2.16 13.28 10.06
CA THR A 128 -3.46 13.91 10.29
C THR A 128 -4.43 12.92 10.94
N ALA A 129 -5.45 13.44 11.65
CA ALA A 129 -6.52 12.61 12.16
C ALA A 129 -7.24 11.83 11.04
N ASP A 130 -7.37 12.43 9.86
CA ASP A 130 -8.00 11.85 8.68
C ASP A 130 -7.21 10.66 8.14
N PHE A 131 -5.88 10.77 8.08
CA PHE A 131 -5.02 9.65 7.70
C PHE A 131 -5.19 8.47 8.65
N LEU A 132 -5.23 8.74 9.96
CA LEU A 132 -5.44 7.70 10.95
C LEU A 132 -6.82 7.04 10.82
N ARG A 133 -7.88 7.82 10.60
CA ARG A 133 -9.23 7.27 10.35
C ARG A 133 -9.22 6.31 9.18
N ARG A 134 -8.59 6.69 8.06
CA ARG A 134 -8.47 5.81 6.87
C ARG A 134 -7.80 4.48 7.21
N LEU A 135 -6.70 4.50 7.97
CA LEU A 135 -6.03 3.25 8.39
C LEU A 135 -6.92 2.36 9.25
N VAL A 136 -7.69 2.96 10.16
CA VAL A 136 -8.68 2.24 10.97
C VAL A 136 -9.79 1.66 10.11
N ASP A 137 -10.32 2.44 9.15
CA ASP A 137 -11.36 2.00 8.20
C ASP A 137 -10.87 0.86 7.30
N GLU A 138 -9.57 0.82 6.99
CA GLU A 138 -8.89 -0.26 6.27
C GLU A 138 -8.58 -1.49 7.16
N GLY A 139 -8.91 -1.44 8.45
CA GLY A 139 -8.84 -2.56 9.39
C GLY A 139 -7.60 -2.58 10.29
N ALA A 140 -6.80 -1.52 10.32
CA ALA A 140 -5.63 -1.44 11.21
C ALA A 140 -6.04 -1.46 12.69
N ARG A 141 -5.36 -2.28 13.50
CA ARG A 141 -5.54 -2.35 14.95
C ARG A 141 -4.72 -1.25 15.63
N VAL A 142 -5.38 -0.13 15.93
CA VAL A 142 -4.75 1.04 16.52
C VAL A 142 -4.91 1.03 18.04
N ARG A 143 -3.78 1.08 18.76
CA ARG A 143 -3.75 1.44 20.18
C ARG A 143 -3.52 2.93 20.32
N GLU A 144 -4.48 3.63 20.92
CA GLU A 144 -4.47 5.10 20.98
C GLU A 144 -4.36 5.64 22.42
N TYR A 145 -3.49 6.63 22.60
CA TYR A 145 -3.36 7.41 23.83
C TYR A 145 -3.71 8.87 23.56
N ARG A 146 -4.57 9.48 24.39
CA ARG A 146 -4.87 10.91 24.34
C ARG A 146 -4.36 11.58 25.60
N LEU A 147 -3.49 12.58 25.46
CA LEU A 147 -2.91 13.30 26.60
C LEU A 147 -3.14 14.80 26.47
N ALA A 148 -3.59 15.41 27.57
CA ALA A 148 -3.53 16.85 27.77
C ALA A 148 -2.12 17.28 28.19
N PRO A 149 -1.73 18.56 28.04
CA PRO A 149 -0.46 19.07 28.55
C PRO A 149 -0.28 18.75 30.05
N GLY A 150 0.89 18.22 30.42
CA GLY A 150 1.19 17.75 31.77
C GLY A 150 0.64 16.36 32.12
N GLY A 151 -0.10 15.73 31.20
CA GLY A 151 -0.72 14.43 31.42
C GLY A 151 0.26 13.26 31.37
N SER A 152 -0.18 12.11 31.90
CA SER A 152 0.56 10.85 31.83
C SER A 152 -0.34 9.66 31.49
N VAL A 153 0.26 8.63 30.90
CA VAL A 153 -0.44 7.37 30.58
C VAL A 153 0.41 6.15 30.95
N GLN A 154 -0.26 5.05 31.27
CA GLN A 154 0.34 3.73 31.25
C GLN A 154 0.38 3.25 29.79
N CYS A 155 1.55 3.37 29.19
CA CYS A 155 1.80 2.95 27.82
C CYS A 155 2.08 1.45 27.80
N THR A 156 1.20 0.70 27.17
CA THR A 156 1.31 -0.73 26.94
C THR A 156 1.23 -0.99 25.45
N VAL A 157 1.72 -2.14 25.00
CA VAL A 157 1.56 -2.57 23.62
C VAL A 157 1.24 -4.05 23.61
N GLU A 158 0.33 -4.46 22.74
CA GLU A 158 -0.06 -5.86 22.57
C GLU A 158 0.54 -6.42 21.26
N PRO A 159 0.76 -7.75 21.19
CA PRO A 159 1.29 -8.39 19.97
C PRO A 159 0.41 -8.20 18.73
N GLN A 160 -0.89 -7.98 18.92
CA GLN A 160 -1.86 -7.77 17.85
C GLN A 160 -2.06 -6.31 17.42
N ASP A 161 -1.48 -5.34 18.13
CA ASP A 161 -1.57 -3.95 17.69
C ASP A 161 -0.80 -3.81 16.37
N ASP A 162 -1.32 -3.06 15.41
CA ASP A 162 -0.61 -2.72 14.18
C ASP A 162 0.09 -1.37 14.34
N LEU A 163 -0.51 -0.46 15.11
CA LEU A 163 -0.04 0.91 15.31
C LEU A 163 -0.21 1.33 16.77
N VAL A 164 0.78 2.05 17.30
CA VAL A 164 0.65 2.81 18.55
C VAL A 164 0.60 4.29 18.19
N VAL A 165 -0.49 4.92 18.58
CA VAL A 165 -0.77 6.32 18.28
C VAL A 165 -0.90 7.10 19.56
N THR A 166 -0.31 8.29 19.57
CA THR A 166 -0.56 9.28 20.61
C THR A 166 -1.12 10.56 20.03
N ARG A 167 -2.18 11.07 20.64
CA ARG A 167 -2.70 12.42 20.43
C ARG A 167 -2.27 13.31 21.59
N LEU A 168 -1.47 14.31 21.26
CA LEU A 168 -0.91 15.27 22.20
C LEU A 168 -1.66 16.59 22.03
N ALA A 169 -2.59 16.90 22.94
CA ALA A 169 -3.34 18.15 22.88
C ALA A 169 -2.41 19.33 23.23
N ALA A 170 -2.44 20.39 22.44
CA ALA A 170 -1.65 21.60 22.64
C ALA A 170 -2.36 22.80 22.00
N ASP A 171 -2.07 24.01 22.49
CA ASP A 171 -2.45 25.22 21.77
C ASP A 171 -1.45 25.46 20.64
N LEU A 172 -1.89 25.20 19.41
CA LEU A 172 -1.08 25.34 18.21
C LEU A 172 -1.35 26.65 17.44
N ALA A 173 -2.19 27.52 17.98
CA ALA A 173 -2.57 28.75 17.31
C ALA A 173 -1.36 29.69 17.14
N GLY A 174 -1.13 30.16 15.91
CA GLY A 174 -0.08 31.13 15.60
C GLY A 174 1.35 30.59 15.63
N ILE A 175 1.55 29.27 15.72
CA ILE A 175 2.88 28.67 15.73
C ILE A 175 3.43 28.59 14.30
N GLY A 176 4.59 29.22 14.07
CA GLY A 176 5.27 29.15 12.77
C GLY A 176 6.13 27.90 12.58
N ARG A 177 6.72 27.37 13.67
CA ARG A 177 7.53 26.15 13.66
C ARG A 177 7.33 25.36 14.95
N LEU A 178 7.05 24.07 14.81
CA LEU A 178 6.80 23.14 15.90
C LEU A 178 7.81 22.00 15.86
N ASP A 179 8.43 21.70 17.00
CA ASP A 179 9.23 20.49 17.16
C ASP A 179 8.61 19.56 18.22
N LEU A 180 8.88 18.26 18.11
CA LEU A 180 8.59 17.26 19.12
C LEU A 180 9.89 16.68 19.64
N VAL A 181 10.12 16.82 20.94
CA VAL A 181 11.32 16.36 21.62
C VAL A 181 10.99 15.13 22.45
N SER A 182 11.74 14.05 22.25
CA SER A 182 11.68 12.87 23.09
C SER A 182 12.81 12.91 24.11
N CYS A 183 12.47 12.75 25.38
CA CYS A 183 13.38 12.78 26.51
C CYS A 183 13.27 11.49 27.33
N ASP A 184 14.33 11.16 28.04
CA ASP A 184 14.30 10.12 29.08
C ASP A 184 13.63 10.61 30.38
N ALA A 185 13.61 9.75 31.40
CA ALA A 185 13.01 10.04 32.70
C ALA A 185 13.69 11.22 33.42
N GLU A 186 14.98 11.45 33.20
CA GLU A 186 15.72 12.58 33.75
C GLU A 186 15.49 13.87 32.94
N GLY A 187 14.76 13.80 31.82
CA GLY A 187 14.47 14.93 30.95
C GLY A 187 15.59 15.24 29.95
N ARG A 188 16.57 14.35 29.78
CA ARG A 188 17.63 14.50 28.78
C ARG A 188 17.09 14.14 27.40
N GLU A 189 17.39 14.97 26.41
CA GLU A 189 16.94 14.76 25.03
C GLU A 189 17.57 13.50 24.43
N GLN A 190 16.71 12.62 23.90
CA GLN A 190 17.04 11.36 23.23
C GLN A 190 16.83 11.45 21.71
N GLY A 191 16.08 12.46 21.27
CA GLY A 191 15.88 12.76 19.85
C GLY A 191 14.80 13.81 19.65
N ARG A 192 14.76 14.38 18.45
CA ARG A 192 13.86 15.45 18.07
C ARG A 192 13.32 15.23 16.67
N LEU A 193 12.03 15.48 16.50
CA LEU A 193 11.40 15.68 15.20
C LEU A 193 11.26 17.19 15.02
N GLU A 194 11.99 17.74 14.07
CA GLU A 194 11.98 19.17 13.79
C GLU A 194 10.94 19.54 12.72
N ASP A 195 10.47 20.78 12.79
CA ASP A 195 9.66 21.41 11.73
C ASP A 195 8.43 20.58 11.33
N ILE A 196 7.68 20.16 12.34
CA ILE A 196 6.50 19.33 12.20
C ILE A 196 5.40 20.15 11.52
N PRO A 197 4.88 19.70 10.37
CA PRO A 197 3.78 20.37 9.72
C PRO A 197 2.51 20.17 10.56
N VAL A 198 1.94 21.28 11.04
CA VAL A 198 0.64 21.30 11.71
C VAL A 198 -0.29 22.27 11.01
N ALA A 199 -1.53 21.85 10.80
CA ALA A 199 -2.55 22.76 10.31
C ALA A 199 -2.82 23.83 11.37
N ALA A 200 -2.99 25.08 10.97
CA ALA A 200 -3.22 26.20 11.90
C ALA A 200 -4.47 26.02 12.80
N ALA A 201 -5.45 25.21 12.36
CA ALA A 201 -6.65 24.87 13.12
C ALA A 201 -6.52 23.61 13.99
N ALA A 202 -5.39 22.89 13.91
CA ALA A 202 -5.17 21.70 14.71
C ALA A 202 -5.07 22.05 16.20
N ARG A 203 -5.63 21.20 17.06
CA ARG A 203 -5.57 21.33 18.53
C ARG A 203 -4.76 20.22 19.18
N GLU A 204 -4.19 19.34 18.36
CA GLU A 204 -3.43 18.19 18.79
C GLU A 204 -2.43 17.78 17.72
N VAL A 205 -1.33 17.18 18.16
CA VAL A 205 -0.39 16.47 17.30
C VAL A 205 -0.70 14.97 17.39
N VAL A 206 -0.94 14.33 16.25
CA VAL A 206 -1.14 12.88 16.17
C VAL A 206 0.16 12.22 15.76
N LEU A 207 0.81 11.55 16.71
CA LEU A 207 2.08 10.86 16.54
C LEU A 207 1.85 9.35 16.40
N VAL A 208 2.28 8.78 15.28
CA VAL A 208 2.43 7.33 15.10
C VAL A 208 3.85 6.96 15.52
N GLU A 209 3.97 6.05 16.49
CA GLU A 209 5.25 5.51 16.90
C GLU A 209 5.57 4.21 16.16
N ARG A 210 6.87 3.91 16.07
CA ARG A 210 7.36 2.67 15.49
C ARG A 210 7.02 1.49 16.39
N ILE A 211 6.08 0.64 15.96
CA ILE A 211 5.54 -0.41 16.84
C ILE A 211 6.58 -1.49 17.17
N ASP A 212 7.47 -1.78 16.22
CA ASP A 212 8.60 -2.69 16.41
C ASP A 212 9.54 -2.18 17.51
N ARG A 213 9.84 -0.88 17.49
CA ARG A 213 10.64 -0.21 18.51
C ARG A 213 9.94 -0.19 19.86
N ILE A 214 8.68 0.22 19.91
CA ILE A 214 7.91 0.31 21.17
C ILE A 214 7.82 -1.07 21.85
N ARG A 215 7.61 -2.15 21.09
CA ARG A 215 7.60 -3.52 21.63
C ARG A 215 8.95 -3.98 22.20
N ALA A 216 10.04 -3.46 21.65
CA ALA A 216 11.40 -3.81 22.07
C ALA A 216 11.91 -2.95 23.25
N LEU A 217 11.17 -1.91 23.66
CA LEU A 217 11.56 -1.09 24.80
C LEU A 217 11.42 -1.88 26.11
N PRO A 218 12.39 -1.76 27.04
CA PRO A 218 12.20 -2.26 28.39
C PRO A 218 11.19 -1.39 29.14
N GLU A 219 10.79 -1.83 30.33
CA GLU A 219 10.04 -0.97 31.25
C GLU A 219 10.80 0.33 31.48
N SER A 220 10.15 1.46 31.18
CA SER A 220 10.81 2.76 31.12
C SER A 220 9.81 3.90 31.25
N VAL A 221 10.32 5.08 31.62
CA VAL A 221 9.56 6.33 31.58
C VAL A 221 10.13 7.20 30.47
N GLN A 222 9.27 7.61 29.54
CA GLN A 222 9.61 8.54 28.47
C GLN A 222 8.82 9.84 28.66
N ARG A 223 9.48 10.97 28.43
CA ARG A 223 8.82 12.27 28.33
C ARG A 223 8.83 12.74 26.89
N VAL A 224 7.73 13.29 26.44
CA VAL A 224 7.62 13.95 25.14
C VAL A 224 7.27 15.41 25.38
N ARG A 225 7.93 16.31 24.66
CA ARG A 225 7.66 17.75 24.72
C ARG A 225 7.28 18.24 23.34
N LEU A 226 6.23 19.05 23.27
CA LEU A 226 5.96 19.89 22.11
C LEU A 226 6.54 21.27 22.38
N VAL A 227 7.36 21.78 21.47
CA VAL A 227 8.01 23.08 21.60
C VAL A 227 7.79 23.92 20.34
N ALA A 228 7.39 25.18 20.52
CA ALA A 228 7.41 26.15 19.45
C ALA A 228 8.82 26.72 19.32
N ARG A 229 9.39 26.73 18.11
CA ARG A 229 10.69 27.36 17.87
C ARG A 229 10.48 28.83 17.53
N GLU A 230 10.95 29.69 18.42
CA GLU A 230 10.86 31.15 18.30
C GLU A 230 12.28 31.74 18.14
N ALA A 231 12.38 33.02 17.79
CA ALA A 231 13.68 33.65 17.55
C ALA A 231 14.59 33.64 18.80
N GLU A 232 13.99 33.68 19.99
CA GLU A 232 14.68 33.72 21.27
C GLU A 232 14.94 32.31 21.86
N GLY A 233 14.43 31.26 21.23
CA GLY A 233 14.63 29.87 21.66
C GLY A 233 13.35 29.01 21.59
N ASP A 234 13.39 27.88 22.30
CA ASP A 234 12.27 26.93 22.37
C ASP A 234 11.28 27.37 23.47
N ARG A 235 10.01 27.58 23.09
CA ARG A 235 8.89 27.75 24.03
C ARG A 235 8.13 26.44 24.21
N LEU A 236 8.07 25.93 25.44
CA LEU A 236 7.33 24.71 25.76
C LEU A 236 5.81 24.92 25.62
N LEU A 237 5.15 24.05 24.86
CA LEU A 237 3.70 24.04 24.66
C LEU A 237 3.00 22.97 25.51
N GLY A 238 3.71 21.86 25.75
CA GLY A 238 3.21 20.77 26.58
C GLY A 238 4.29 19.71 26.79
N GLU A 239 4.28 19.11 27.99
CA GLU A 239 5.06 17.92 28.32
C GLU A 239 4.10 16.76 28.63
N TYR A 240 4.44 15.56 28.19
CA TYR A 240 3.60 14.38 28.26
C TYR A 240 4.43 13.19 28.71
N THR A 241 3.92 12.40 29.68
CA THR A 241 4.68 11.30 30.28
C THR A 241 4.09 9.94 29.91
N PHE A 242 4.95 9.03 29.48
CA PHE A 242 4.60 7.66 29.13
C PHE A 242 5.33 6.73 30.09
N HIS A 243 4.55 5.99 30.89
CA HIS A 243 5.05 4.90 31.70
C HIS A 243 4.94 3.64 30.85
N HIS A 244 6.01 3.26 30.15
CA HIS A 244 6.00 2.15 29.23
C HIS A 244 6.20 0.82 29.96
N THR A 245 5.31 -0.13 29.71
CA THR A 245 5.47 -1.53 30.11
C THR A 245 5.51 -2.41 28.86
N PRO A 246 6.55 -3.25 28.70
CA PRO A 246 6.69 -4.11 27.53
C PRO A 246 5.56 -5.16 27.46
N PRO A 247 5.28 -5.71 26.27
CA PRO A 247 4.37 -6.84 26.13
C PRO A 247 4.90 -8.01 26.95
N ARG A 248 4.01 -8.72 27.65
CA ARG A 248 4.39 -9.96 28.35
C ARG A 248 4.88 -10.99 27.33
N SER A 249 6.09 -11.52 27.52
CA SER A 249 6.56 -12.69 26.78
C SER A 249 5.64 -13.86 27.08
N ARG A 250 5.06 -14.48 26.03
CA ARG A 250 4.38 -15.76 26.14
C ARG A 250 5.38 -16.90 26.26
#